data_AF-A0A1G0ZGI4-F1
#
_entry.id   AF-A0A1G0ZGI4-F1
#
_cell.length_a   1.000
_cell.length_b   1.000
_cell.length_c   1.000
_cell.angle_alpha   90.00
_cell.angle_beta   90.00
_cell.angle_gamma   90.00
#
_symmetry.space_group_name_H-M   'P 1'
#
loop_
_entity.id
_entity.type
_entity.pdbx_description
1 polymer ?
#
loop_
_entity_poly.entity_id
_entity_poly.type
_entity_poly.pdbx_seq_one_letter_code
_entity_poly.pdbx_strand_id
1 'polypeptide(L)'
;MEPLLLLPALIVLIICAIVGGWFPSKKYVSMLLKWAEKNNYKIIKYKMKLPILSPFTFASNGQRVFLVTIELKEGKIKECWVCCGNWFFGNHSEEVKVKWI
;
A
#
# COMPACT_ATOMS: atom_id res chain seq x y z
N MET A 1 22.46 5.17 -35.31
CA MET A 1 21.83 5.09 -33.99
C MET A 1 22.48 3.93 -33.27
N GLU A 2 23.45 4.20 -32.40
CA GLU A 2 24.37 3.19 -31.85
C GLU A 2 23.66 2.30 -30.82
N PRO A 3 23.61 0.96 -31.01
CA PRO A 3 22.92 0.04 -30.10
C PRO A 3 23.52 0.06 -28.68
N LEU A 4 24.73 0.60 -28.51
CA LEU A 4 25.41 0.74 -27.23
C LEU A 4 24.69 1.70 -26.25
N LEU A 5 23.93 2.69 -26.75
CA LEU A 5 23.17 3.64 -25.92
C LEU A 5 21.77 3.14 -25.53
N LEU A 6 21.23 2.14 -26.25
CA LEU A 6 19.89 1.60 -26.00
C LEU A 6 19.85 0.69 -24.77
N LEU A 7 20.92 -0.06 -24.52
CA LEU A 7 21.05 -0.95 -23.36
C LEU A 7 21.01 -0.23 -22.00
N PRO A 8 21.82 0.82 -21.74
CA PRO A 8 21.74 1.53 -20.47
C PRO A 8 20.40 2.26 -20.30
N ALA A 9 19.82 2.80 -21.37
CA ALA A 9 18.50 3.43 -21.32
C ALA A 9 17.39 2.44 -20.94
N LEU A 10 17.43 1.23 -21.48
CA LEU A 10 16.48 0.16 -21.14
C LEU A 10 16.62 -0.27 -19.68
N ILE A 11 17.85 -0.41 -19.18
CA ILE A 11 18.13 -0.76 -17.78
C ILE A 11 17.57 0.32 -16.85
N VAL A 12 17.81 1.61 -17.15
CA VAL A 12 17.27 2.72 -16.37
C VAL A 12 15.74 2.71 -16.37
N LEU A 13 15.11 2.45 -17.52
CA LEU A 13 13.65 2.37 -17.62
C LEU A 13 13.07 1.24 -16.76
N ILE A 14 13.72 0.07 -16.76
CA ILE A 14 13.34 -1.08 -15.93
C ILE A 14 13.49 -0.75 -14.45
N ILE A 15 14.62 -0.14 -14.04
CA ILE A 15 14.85 0.28 -12.65
C ILE A 15 13.80 1.31 -12.24
N CYS A 16 13.51 2.31 -13.07
CA CYS A 16 12.48 3.32 -12.81
C CYS A 16 11.08 2.70 -12.69
N ALA A 17 10.74 1.71 -13.51
CA ALA A 17 9.47 0.99 -13.43
C ALA A 17 9.35 0.16 -12.13
N ILE A 18 10.44 -0.50 -11.72
CA ILE A 18 10.50 -1.31 -10.49
C ILE A 18 10.41 -0.40 -9.26
N VAL A 19 11.22 0.66 -9.22
CA VAL A 19 11.27 1.62 -8.10
C VAL A 19 9.98 2.43 -8.01
N GLY A 20 9.44 2.89 -9.15
CA GLY A 20 8.18 3.62 -9.21
C GLY A 20 6.98 2.80 -8.71
N GLY A 21 7.00 1.47 -8.89
CA GLY A 21 5.97 0.57 -8.39
C GLY A 21 6.00 0.33 -6.87
N TRP A 22 7.12 0.65 -6.22
CA TRP A 22 7.33 0.44 -4.78
C TRP A 22 7.00 1.66 -3.91
N PHE A 23 6.83 2.83 -4.50
CA PHE A 23 6.29 3.96 -3.74
C PHE A 23 4.77 3.79 -3.58
N PRO A 24 4.24 3.89 -2.35
CA PRO A 24 2.81 3.81 -2.13
C PRO A 24 2.16 4.99 -2.88
N SER A 25 1.29 4.67 -3.84
CA SER A 25 0.59 5.71 -4.59
C SER A 25 -0.18 6.62 -3.61
N LYS A 26 -0.24 7.92 -3.90
CA LYS A 26 -0.94 8.90 -3.06
C LYS A 26 -2.39 8.49 -2.76
N LYS A 27 -3.03 7.76 -3.69
CA LYS A 27 -4.36 7.19 -3.53
C LYS A 27 -4.45 6.23 -2.34
N TYR A 28 -3.55 5.24 -2.24
CA TYR A 28 -3.61 4.24 -1.17
C TYR A 28 -3.28 4.83 0.19
N VAL A 29 -2.34 5.78 0.23
CA VAL A 29 -2.04 6.53 1.47
C VAL A 29 -3.25 7.35 1.91
N SER A 30 -3.92 8.04 0.97
CA SER A 30 -5.14 8.79 1.28
C SER A 30 -6.25 7.89 1.82
N MET A 31 -6.47 6.70 1.22
CA MET A 31 -7.44 5.72 1.74
C MET A 31 -7.11 5.27 3.16
N LEU A 32 -5.82 5.02 3.44
CA LEU A 32 -5.35 4.62 4.77
C LEU A 32 -5.59 5.73 5.80
N LEU A 33 -5.26 6.99 5.46
CA LEU A 33 -5.48 8.15 6.32
C LEU A 33 -6.97 8.38 6.59
N LYS A 34 -7.82 8.34 5.55
CA LYS A 34 -9.29 8.45 5.70
C LYS A 34 -9.86 7.36 6.61
N TRP A 35 -9.37 6.12 6.47
CA TRP A 35 -9.78 5.03 7.34
C TRP A 35 -9.43 5.30 8.80
N ALA A 36 -8.20 5.77 9.09
CA ALA A 36 -7.80 6.10 10.44
C ALA A 36 -8.61 7.27 11.02
N GLU A 37 -8.81 8.34 10.23
CA GLU A 37 -9.62 9.50 10.61
C GLU A 37 -11.06 9.08 10.96
N LYS A 38 -11.70 8.28 10.10
CA LYS A 38 -13.06 7.76 10.34
C LYS A 38 -13.18 6.97 11.65
N ASN A 39 -12.13 6.26 12.03
CA ASN A 39 -12.10 5.48 13.26
C ASN A 39 -11.51 6.25 14.46
N ASN A 40 -11.17 7.53 14.28
CA ASN A 40 -10.48 8.36 15.25
C ASN A 40 -9.14 7.77 15.75
N TYR A 41 -8.41 7.13 14.84
CA TYR A 41 -7.09 6.60 15.10
C TYR A 41 -6.03 7.58 14.63
N LYS A 42 -4.93 7.65 15.36
CA LYS A 42 -3.73 8.37 14.91
C LYS A 42 -2.73 7.36 14.38
N ILE A 43 -2.39 7.45 13.10
CA ILE A 43 -1.36 6.59 12.52
C ILE A 43 0.00 7.09 12.99
N ILE A 44 0.69 6.27 13.78
CA ILE A 44 2.08 6.54 14.19
C ILE A 44 3.03 6.15 13.06
N LYS A 45 2.74 5.01 12.41
CA LYS A 45 3.62 4.42 11.41
C LYS A 45 2.82 3.54 10.47
N TYR A 46 3.22 3.52 9.20
CA TYR A 46 2.75 2.52 8.25
C TYR A 46 3.90 2.04 7.39
N LYS A 47 3.86 0.76 7.01
CA LYS A 47 4.81 0.13 6.09
C LYS A 47 4.04 -0.66 5.05
N MET A 48 4.29 -0.37 3.77
CA MET A 48 3.78 -1.21 2.70
C MET A 48 4.47 -2.58 2.75
N LYS A 49 3.71 -3.65 2.60
CA LYS A 49 4.18 -5.02 2.64
C LYS A 49 3.62 -5.79 1.44
N LEU A 50 4.39 -6.80 1.02
CA LEU A 50 3.92 -7.74 0.01
C LEU A 50 2.72 -8.53 0.58
N PRO A 51 1.68 -8.77 -0.23
CA PRO A 51 0.51 -9.57 0.18
C PRO A 51 0.88 -10.90 0.82
N ILE A 52 1.86 -11.61 0.25
CA ILE A 52 2.33 -12.91 0.73
C ILE A 52 2.95 -12.88 2.14
N LEU A 53 3.42 -11.71 2.59
CA LEU A 53 3.97 -11.50 3.94
C LEU A 53 2.91 -10.97 4.92
N SER A 54 1.63 -11.08 4.57
CA SER A 54 0.52 -10.55 5.34
C SER A 54 -0.62 -11.57 5.44
N PRO A 55 -1.58 -11.38 6.35
CA PRO A 55 -2.82 -12.15 6.40
C PRO A 55 -3.75 -11.99 5.17
N PHE A 56 -3.33 -11.19 4.18
CA PHE A 56 -4.00 -10.94 2.90
C PHE A 56 -3.17 -11.53 1.75
N THR A 57 -2.81 -12.82 1.85
CA THR A 57 -2.00 -13.53 0.84
C THR A 57 -2.63 -13.51 -0.56
N PHE A 58 -3.95 -13.45 -0.64
CA PHE A 58 -4.71 -13.38 -1.88
C PHE A 58 -5.03 -11.94 -2.33
N ALA A 59 -4.34 -10.90 -1.82
CA ALA A 59 -4.61 -9.55 -2.29
C ALA A 59 -4.28 -9.43 -3.80
N SER A 60 -5.17 -8.81 -4.57
CA SER A 60 -5.03 -8.68 -6.03
C SER A 60 -3.98 -7.62 -6.42
N ASN A 61 -3.60 -7.57 -7.70
CA ASN A 61 -2.64 -6.59 -8.23
C ASN A 61 -3.04 -5.12 -7.99
N GLY A 62 -4.34 -4.85 -7.85
CA GLY A 62 -4.91 -3.53 -7.54
C GLY A 62 -4.98 -3.20 -6.05
N GLN A 63 -4.54 -4.11 -5.18
CA GLN A 63 -4.55 -3.94 -3.74
C GLN A 63 -3.14 -3.62 -3.21
N ARG A 64 -3.09 -2.87 -2.11
CA ARG A 64 -1.86 -2.60 -1.37
C ARG A 64 -2.09 -2.91 0.10
N VAL A 65 -1.21 -3.74 0.64
CA VAL A 65 -1.26 -4.15 2.04
C VAL A 65 -0.26 -3.33 2.84
N PHE A 66 -0.72 -2.80 3.96
CA PHE A 66 0.06 -2.03 4.90
C PHE A 66 0.04 -2.72 6.27
N LEU A 67 1.19 -2.78 6.92
CA LEU A 67 1.28 -2.97 8.36
C LEU A 67 1.27 -1.58 8.99
N VAL A 68 0.31 -1.33 9.88
CA VAL A 68 0.01 -0.01 10.41
C VAL A 68 0.03 -0.07 11.92
N THR A 69 0.81 0.82 12.53
CA THR A 69 0.81 1.08 13.97
C THR A 69 -0.03 2.32 14.22
N ILE A 70 -1.10 2.15 15.00
CA ILE A 70 -2.03 3.22 15.37
C ILE A 70 -1.99 3.49 16.87
N GLU A 71 -2.37 4.70 17.24
CA GLU A 71 -2.65 5.14 18.59
C GLU A 71 -4.16 5.40 18.71
N LEU A 72 -4.78 4.74 19.70
CA LEU A 72 -6.19 4.93 20.07
C LEU A 72 -6.35 6.18 20.94
N LYS A 73 -7.58 6.70 21.07
CA LYS A 73 -7.89 7.85 21.96
C LYS A 73 -7.44 7.65 23.41
N GLU A 74 -7.36 6.42 23.87
CA GLU A 74 -6.91 6.05 25.23
C GLU A 74 -5.38 6.02 25.38
N GLY A 75 -4.62 6.45 24.36
CA GLY A 75 -3.14 6.34 24.33
C GLY A 75 -2.63 4.92 24.09
N LYS A 76 -3.52 3.95 23.87
CA LYS A 76 -3.15 2.56 23.56
C LYS A 76 -2.63 2.46 22.14
N ILE A 77 -1.42 1.94 21.99
CA ILE A 77 -0.82 1.64 20.69
C ILE A 77 -1.24 0.23 20.27
N LYS A 78 -1.68 0.10 19.02
CA LYS A 78 -2.03 -1.20 18.40
C LYS A 78 -1.42 -1.31 17.01
N GLU A 79 -1.12 -2.54 16.61
CA GLU A 79 -0.72 -2.86 15.25
C GLU A 79 -1.83 -3.61 14.51
N CYS A 80 -1.96 -3.33 13.22
CA CYS A 80 -2.95 -3.98 12.37
C CYS A 80 -2.49 -4.03 10.92
N TRP A 81 -3.03 -5.01 10.20
CA TRP A 81 -2.89 -5.15 8.76
C TRP A 81 -4.06 -4.44 8.07
N VAL A 82 -3.75 -3.54 7.16
CA VAL A 82 -4.73 -2.80 6.37
C VAL A 82 -4.52 -3.09 4.89
N CYS A 83 -5.51 -3.67 4.24
CA CYS A 83 -5.51 -3.90 2.79
C CYS A 83 -6.41 -2.84 2.13
N CYS A 84 -5.80 -1.98 1.31
CA CYS A 84 -6.48 -0.93 0.56
C CYS A 84 -6.70 -1.38 -0.89
N GLY A 85 -7.94 -1.24 -1.39
CA GLY A 85 -8.30 -1.48 -2.79
C GLY A 85 -9.29 -2.65 -2.97
N ASN A 86 -9.86 -2.76 -4.17
CA ASN A 86 -10.87 -3.76 -4.51
C ASN A 86 -10.30 -4.85 -5.43
N TRP A 87 -10.86 -6.06 -5.35
CA TRP A 87 -10.55 -7.19 -6.24
C TRP A 87 -11.14 -6.98 -7.65
N PHE A 88 -12.27 -6.28 -7.77
CA PHE A 88 -13.06 -6.24 -9.01
C PHE A 88 -12.84 -4.98 -9.86
N PHE A 89 -12.54 -5.20 -11.16
CA PHE A 89 -12.62 -4.18 -12.21
C PHE A 89 -14.04 -3.61 -12.26
N GLY A 90 -14.23 -2.31 -11.97
CA GLY A 90 -15.43 -1.60 -12.43
C GLY A 90 -16.12 -0.67 -11.44
N ASN A 91 -15.90 -0.77 -10.12
CA ASN A 91 -16.46 0.19 -9.18
C ASN A 91 -15.38 0.84 -8.32
N HIS A 92 -15.41 2.17 -8.28
CA HIS A 92 -14.56 3.08 -7.52
C HIS A 92 -14.78 2.95 -5.99
N SER A 93 -14.99 1.73 -5.49
CA SER A 93 -15.19 1.43 -4.09
C SER A 93 -13.84 1.56 -3.36
N GLU A 94 -13.71 2.59 -2.53
CA GLU A 94 -12.62 2.76 -1.58
C GLU A 94 -12.75 1.73 -0.43
N GLU A 95 -12.62 0.44 -0.74
CA GLU A 95 -12.70 -0.61 0.27
C GLU A 95 -11.38 -0.73 1.06
N VAL A 96 -11.50 -0.73 2.39
CA VAL A 96 -10.38 -0.92 3.33
C VAL A 96 -10.71 -2.10 4.23
N LYS A 97 -9.92 -3.17 4.12
CA LYS A 97 -10.05 -4.37 4.97
C LYS A 97 -8.99 -4.34 6.05
N VAL A 98 -9.38 -4.63 7.29
CA VAL A 98 -8.49 -4.57 8.45
C VAL A 98 -8.44 -5.91 9.16
N LYS A 99 -7.25 -6.32 9.57
CA LYS A 99 -7.02 -7.45 10.47
C LYS A 99 -6.11 -7.02 11.61
N TRP A 100 -6.62 -7.09 12.84
CA TRP A 100 -5.86 -6.79 14.05
C TRP A 100 -4.88 -7.93 14.36
N ILE A 101 -3.75 -7.58 15.00
CA ILE A 101 -2.80 -8.54 15.58
C ILE A 101 -3.23 -8.87 17.00
#